data_AF-A0A843YGE6-F1
#
_entry.id   AF-A0A843YGE6-F1
#
_cell.length_a   1.000
_cell.length_b   1.000
_cell.length_c   1.000
_cell.angle_alpha   90.00
_cell.angle_beta   90.00
_cell.angle_gamma   90.00
#
_symmetry.space_group_name_H-M   'P 1'
#
loop_
_entity.id
_entity.type
_entity.pdbx_description
1 polymer ?
#
loop_
_entity_poly.entity_id
_entity_poly.type
_entity_poly.pdbx_seq_one_letter_code
_entity_poly.pdbx_strand_id
1 'polypeptide(L)' 'MVLSLFLAAAVTACTRVPEIESKLTPDLRGAAYPTLLPLDDAVPTQVAPTVQGQELDAELKARAQRLKSRAAALKNREI' A
#
# COMPACT_ATOMS: atom_id res chain seq x y z
N MET A 1 -7.26 19.15 33.57
CA MET A 1 -7.37 20.13 32.46
C MET A 1 -6.17 20.03 31.50
N VAL A 2 -4.92 20.02 31.98
CA VAL A 2 -3.71 19.94 31.14
C VAL A 2 -3.54 18.59 30.41
N LEU A 3 -3.87 17.47 31.06
CA LEU A 3 -3.77 16.12 30.48
C LEU A 3 -4.67 15.93 29.23
N SER A 4 -5.89 16.47 29.28
CA SER A 4 -6.84 16.42 28.15
C SER A 4 -6.35 17.22 26.95
N LEU A 5 -5.61 18.32 27.20
CA LEU A 5 -5.04 19.16 26.14
C LEU A 5 -3.88 18.46 25.43
N PHE A 6 -3.02 17.75 26.17
CA PHE A 6 -1.94 16.95 25.59
C PHE A 6 -2.47 15.78 24.75
N LEU A 7 -3.53 15.12 25.22
CA LEU A 7 -4.14 14.00 24.49
C LEU A 7 -4.76 14.46 23.15
N ALA A 8 -5.40 15.63 23.13
CA ALA A 8 -5.94 16.21 21.89
C ALA A 8 -4.83 16.62 20.89
N ALA A 9 -3.71 17.16 21.37
CA ALA A 9 -2.57 17.52 20.53
C ALA A 9 -1.90 16.29 19.88
N ALA A 10 -1.79 15.18 20.62
CA ALA A 10 -1.19 13.95 20.11
C ALA A 10 -1.97 13.33 18.94
N VAL A 11 -3.30 13.42 18.94
CA VAL A 11 -4.16 12.86 17.88
C VAL A 11 -4.07 13.68 16.59
N THR A 12 -3.95 15.01 16.69
CA THR A 12 -3.86 15.90 15.51
C THR A 12 -2.44 15.99 14.93
N ALA A 13 -1.42 15.63 15.71
CA ALA A 13 -0.03 15.56 15.25
C ALA A 13 0.18 14.49 14.17
N CYS A 14 -0.63 13.43 14.15
CA CYS A 14 -0.57 12.39 13.10
C CYS A 14 -1.17 12.84 11.76
N THR A 15 -1.89 13.97 11.72
CA THR A 15 -2.56 14.48 10.52
C THR A 15 -1.96 15.77 9.97
N ARG A 16 -1.05 16.42 10.73
CA ARG A 16 -0.33 17.61 10.28
C ARG A 16 1.14 17.32 10.09
N VAL A 17 1.63 17.54 8.86
CA VAL A 17 3.03 17.27 8.49
C VAL A 17 3.73 18.60 8.27
N PRO A 18 4.33 19.24 9.28
CA PRO A 18 4.82 20.62 9.16
C PRO A 18 5.80 20.87 7.99
N GLU A 19 6.53 19.84 7.57
CA GLU A 19 7.40 19.88 6.38
C GLU A 19 6.64 20.06 5.06
N ILE A 20 5.38 19.61 4.97
CA ILE A 20 4.50 19.72 3.80
C ILE A 20 3.69 21.02 3.86
N GLU A 21 3.04 21.31 5.00
CA GLU A 21 2.20 22.49 5.16
C GLU A 21 2.97 23.81 5.04
N SER A 22 4.27 23.81 5.38
CA SER A 22 5.14 24.99 5.22
C SER A 22 5.52 25.28 3.78
N LYS A 23 5.33 24.32 2.85
CA LYS A 23 5.62 24.48 1.42
C LYS A 23 4.45 25.08 0.66
N LEU A 24 3.27 25.15 1.28
CA LEU A 24 2.09 25.70 0.64
C LEU A 24 2.17 27.23 0.65
N THR A 25 2.17 27.82 -0.54
CA THR A 25 2.20 29.28 -0.69
C THR A 25 0.88 29.91 -0.20
N PRO A 26 0.89 31.17 0.28
CA PRO A 26 -0.29 31.77 0.91
C PRO A 26 -1.53 31.83 0.02
N ASP A 27 -1.34 32.01 -1.28
CA ASP A 27 -2.36 32.02 -2.33
C ASP A 27 -3.02 30.65 -2.57
N LEU A 28 -2.33 29.54 -2.28
CA LEU A 28 -2.85 28.18 -2.46
C LEU A 28 -3.67 27.66 -1.27
N ARG A 29 -3.57 28.25 -0.08
CA ARG A 29 -4.24 27.76 1.15
C ARG A 29 -5.77 27.81 1.12
N GLY A 30 -6.35 28.63 0.24
CA GLY A 30 -7.80 28.77 0.07
C GLY A 30 -8.23 28.86 -1.40
N ALA A 31 -7.33 28.51 -2.32
CA ALA A 31 -7.65 28.50 -3.74
C ALA A 31 -8.76 27.47 -4.03
N ALA A 32 -9.61 27.77 -5.00
CA ALA A 32 -10.54 26.79 -5.51
C ALA A 32 -9.77 25.57 -6.06
N TYR A 33 -10.30 24.38 -5.80
CA TYR A 33 -9.72 23.17 -6.36
C TYR A 33 -9.83 23.23 -7.89
N PRO A 34 -8.77 22.87 -8.64
CA PRO A 34 -8.81 22.88 -10.09
C PRO A 34 -9.88 21.92 -10.63
N THR A 35 -10.29 22.12 -11.88
CA THR A 35 -11.19 21.17 -12.55
C THR A 35 -10.53 19.80 -12.60
N LEU A 36 -11.22 18.79 -12.05
CA LEU A 36 -10.74 17.40 -12.05
C LEU A 36 -10.78 16.83 -13.46
N LEU A 37 -9.70 16.14 -13.85
CA LEU A 37 -9.69 15.35 -15.08
C LEU A 37 -10.42 14.03 -14.84
N PRO A 38 -11.29 13.57 -15.75
CA PRO A 38 -11.90 12.25 -15.65
C PRO A 38 -10.84 11.16 -15.56
N LEU A 39 -11.03 10.20 -14.65
CA LEU A 39 -10.07 9.12 -14.45
C LEU A 39 -9.93 8.22 -15.67
N ASP A 40 -11.02 8.05 -16.43
CA ASP A 40 -11.01 7.27 -17.67
C ASP A 40 -10.04 7.85 -18.71
N ASP A 41 -9.79 9.17 -18.67
CA ASP A 41 -8.86 9.86 -19.57
C ASP A 41 -7.44 9.95 -18.98
N ALA A 42 -7.31 9.82 -17.65
CA ALA A 42 -6.06 10.04 -16.91
C ALA A 42 -5.31 8.75 -16.56
N VAL A 43 -6.03 7.62 -16.47
CA VAL A 43 -5.48 6.35 -16.01
C VAL A 43 -5.26 5.42 -17.20
N PRO A 44 -4.01 4.96 -17.45
CA PRO A 44 -3.77 3.99 -18.50
C PRO A 44 -4.50 2.68 -18.20
N THR A 45 -5.04 2.05 -19.25
CA THR A 45 -5.65 0.73 -19.12
C THR A 45 -4.63 -0.26 -18.55
N GLN A 46 -4.88 -0.73 -17.33
CA GLN A 46 -4.05 -1.75 -16.71
C GLN A 46 -4.48 -3.14 -17.16
N VAL A 47 -3.49 -4.00 -17.39
CA VAL A 47 -3.74 -5.42 -17.65
C VAL A 47 -4.45 -6.01 -16.42
N ALA A 48 -5.44 -6.88 -16.64
CA ALA A 48 -6.17 -7.50 -15.54
C ALA A 48 -5.21 -8.19 -14.54
N PRO A 49 -5.40 -8.05 -13.21
CA PRO A 49 -4.52 -8.64 -12.21
C PRO A 49 -4.34 -10.16 -12.36
N THR A 50 -5.39 -10.85 -12.84
CA THR A 50 -5.38 -12.28 -13.13
C THR A 50 -4.39 -12.66 -14.23
N VAL A 51 -4.13 -11.77 -15.19
CA VAL A 51 -3.17 -11.98 -16.27
C VAL A 51 -1.75 -11.67 -15.78
N GLN A 52 -1.56 -10.59 -15.01
CA GLN A 52 -0.24 -10.23 -14.45
C GLN A 52 0.29 -11.30 -13.47
N GLY A 53 -0.60 -11.98 -12.75
CA GLY A 53 -0.22 -12.96 -11.73
C GLY A 53 0.08 -14.38 -12.23
N GLN A 54 -0.14 -14.70 -13.51
CA GLN A 54 -0.08 -16.09 -13.98
C GLN A 54 1.32 -16.71 -13.87
N GLU A 55 2.35 -15.94 -14.24
CA GLU A 55 3.74 -16.40 -14.16
C GLU A 55 4.17 -16.62 -12.70
N LEU A 56 3.84 -15.67 -11.83
CA LEU A 56 4.12 -15.77 -10.40
C LEU A 56 3.39 -16.97 -9.76
N ASP A 57 2.13 -17.20 -10.10
CA ASP A 57 1.36 -18.33 -9.59
C ASP A 57 1.96 -19.67 -10.05
N ALA A 58 2.39 -19.78 -11.30
CA ALA A 58 3.09 -20.96 -11.81
C ALA A 58 4.41 -21.21 -11.04
N GLU A 59 5.18 -20.16 -10.78
CA GLU A 59 6.41 -20.24 -10.01
C GLU A 59 6.16 -20.70 -8.56
N LEU A 60 5.17 -20.11 -7.89
CA LEU A 60 4.80 -20.45 -6.52
C LEU A 60 4.32 -21.90 -6.41
N LYS A 61 3.54 -22.40 -7.38
CA LYS A 61 3.12 -23.81 -7.46
C LYS A 61 4.32 -24.74 -7.59
N ALA A 62 5.27 -24.43 -8.48
CA ALA A 62 6.48 -25.24 -8.64
C ALA A 62 7.33 -25.25 -7.36
N ARG A 63 7.48 -24.11 -6.70
CA ARG A 63 8.16 -23.99 -5.40
C ARG A 63 7.46 -24.85 -4.33
N ALA A 64 6.14 -24.75 -4.22
CA ALA A 64 5.36 -25.52 -3.26
C ALA A 64 5.52 -27.04 -3.49
N GLN A 65 5.54 -27.50 -4.73
CA GLN A 65 5.72 -28.92 -5.04
C GLN A 65 7.10 -29.45 -4.63
N ARG A 66 8.17 -28.68 -4.84
CA ARG A 66 9.52 -29.03 -4.36
C ARG A 66 9.60 -29.08 -2.84
N LEU A 67 8.92 -28.17 -2.14
CA LEU A 67 8.88 -28.20 -0.67
C LEU A 67 8.12 -29.42 -0.16
N LYS A 68 6.98 -29.75 -0.78
CA LYS A 68 6.20 -30.96 -0.44
C LYS A 68 7.00 -32.24 -0.64
N SER A 69 7.75 -32.36 -1.74
CA SER A 69 8.58 -33.55 -1.99
C SER A 69 9.72 -33.67 -0.97
N ARG A 70 10.37 -32.55 -0.61
CA ARG A 70 11.40 -32.53 0.45
C ARG A 70 10.82 -32.92 1.80
N ALA A 71 9.65 -32.40 2.16
CA ALA A 71 8.98 -32.74 3.42
C ALA A 71 8.62 -34.24 3.49
N ALA A 72 8.11 -34.82 2.39
CA ALA A 72 7.83 -36.24 2.31
C ALA A 72 9.09 -37.10 2.48
N ALA A 73 10.21 -36.71 1.84
CA ALA A 73 11.48 -37.41 1.98
C ALA A 73 12.03 -37.36 3.41
N LEU A 74 11.88 -36.23 4.13
CA LEU A 74 12.27 -36.10 5.53
C LEU A 74 11.40 -37.00 6.42
N LYS A 75 10.07 -36.92 6.27
CA LYS A 75 9.13 -37.76 7.01
C LYS A 75 9.44 -39.25 6.86
N ASN A 76 9.82 -39.69 5.66
CA ASN A 76 10.15 -41.10 5.40
C ASN A 76 11.52 -41.53 5.97
N ARG A 77 12.38 -40.60 6.39
CA ARG A 77 13.68 -40.90 7.03
C ARG A 77 13.61 -40.93 8.56
N GLU A 78 12.56 -40.34 9.14
CA GLU A 78 12.34 -40.29 10.60
C GLU A 78 11.58 -41.52 11.12
N ILE A 79 11.15 -42.43 10.23
CA ILE A 79 10.51 -43.72 10.52
C ILE A 79 11.53 -44.82 10.23
#